data_AF-A0A949YTT7-F1
#
_entry.id   AF-A0A949YTT7-F1
#
_cell.length_a   1.000
_cell.length_b   1.000
_cell.length_c   1.000
_cell.angle_alpha   90.00
_cell.angle_beta   90.00
_cell.angle_gamma   90.00
#
_symmetry.space_group_name_H-M   'P 1'
#
loop_
_entity.id
_entity.type
_entity.pdbx_description
1 polymer ?
#
loop_
_entity_poly.entity_id
_entity_poly.type
_entity_poly.pdbx_seq_one_letter_code
_entity_poly.pdbx_strand_id
1 'polypeptide(L)'
;APELHVIATSREPLRANSETVRRLGPLATPLEGEPLTAADAIQFPAIQLFVERATAAHQGFELNESNVKVVAEICRRLDGIALAIELAARRTDAFAASELLFLLKDRFQLLTHGRRTDMPRHQTLAAAIDWSYELLPENERVVLRRLSVFVGAFVLESAIAVVSDDKGSKTNIAADVGNLVAKSLVSVETSGHSVQYRLLDSMRAYARQKLEKSGEVATLLRRHAQHHLALFRRAEVEWENRPPEDWLADYGRCIDDVRAALNWAFSDGGDADLGAALTAVSVPFWIHLSLVDDCRRNTDRALDSSWDQACDNGRTVIKLSDTLAGVLFQTQGPATRGLETRCTRQAQASCDACCQIISSEDYLDASVELADRRQTD
;
A
#
# COMPACT_ATOMS: atom_id res chain seq x y z
N ALA A 1 -29.07 18.78 37.70
CA ALA A 1 -29.79 19.20 36.50
C ALA A 1 -30.11 17.96 35.66
N PRO A 2 -31.31 17.37 35.80
CA PRO A 2 -31.66 16.12 35.13
C PRO A 2 -31.90 16.23 33.61
N GLU A 3 -31.90 17.44 33.03
CA GLU A 3 -32.14 17.70 31.59
C GLU A 3 -30.91 18.29 30.86
N LEU A 4 -29.73 18.26 31.49
CA LEU A 4 -28.52 18.82 30.86
C LEU A 4 -28.02 17.87 29.76
N HIS A 5 -28.12 18.30 28.51
CA HIS A 5 -27.46 17.67 27.37
C HIS A 5 -26.15 18.39 27.06
N VAL A 6 -25.04 17.65 26.99
CA VAL A 6 -23.71 18.19 26.66
C VAL A 6 -23.30 17.67 25.28
N ILE A 7 -22.98 18.59 24.36
CA ILE A 7 -22.28 18.26 23.13
C ILE A 7 -20.82 18.63 23.32
N ALA A 8 -19.94 17.63 23.31
CA ALA A 8 -18.50 17.80 23.40
C ALA A 8 -17.84 17.33 22.10
N THR A 9 -16.85 18.09 21.62
CA THR A 9 -15.97 17.66 20.53
C THR A 9 -14.63 17.24 21.12
N SER A 10 -14.21 16.01 20.81
CA SER A 10 -12.97 15.43 21.30
C SER A 10 -12.37 14.53 20.22
N ARG A 11 -11.06 14.29 20.31
CA ARG A 11 -10.35 13.34 19.44
C ARG A 11 -10.55 11.89 19.88
N GLU A 12 -10.85 11.69 21.14
CA GLU A 12 -11.13 10.38 21.73
C GLU A 12 -12.44 10.43 22.52
N PRO A 13 -13.17 9.31 22.64
CA PRO A 13 -14.33 9.21 23.51
C PRO A 13 -13.98 9.64 24.93
N LEU A 14 -14.89 10.36 25.59
CA LEU A 14 -14.72 10.77 26.98
C LEU A 14 -14.79 9.58 27.95
N ARG A 15 -15.30 8.44 27.48
CA ARG A 15 -15.55 7.22 28.27
C ARG A 15 -16.44 7.51 29.48
N ALA A 16 -17.39 8.41 29.30
CA ALA A 16 -18.37 8.77 30.33
C ALA A 16 -19.57 7.81 30.29
N ASN A 17 -20.23 7.63 31.43
CA ASN A 17 -21.49 6.88 31.48
C ASN A 17 -22.54 7.55 30.57
N SER A 18 -23.26 6.74 29.80
CA SER A 18 -24.27 7.20 28.83
C SER A 18 -23.74 8.09 27.70
N GLU A 19 -22.44 8.00 27.38
CA GLU A 19 -21.85 8.68 26.22
C GLU A 19 -22.35 8.05 24.91
N THR A 20 -22.89 8.88 24.02
CA THR A 20 -23.19 8.51 22.63
C THR A 20 -22.13 9.12 21.72
N VAL A 21 -21.24 8.29 21.17
CA VAL A 21 -20.15 8.75 20.30
C VAL A 21 -20.63 8.82 18.85
N ARG A 22 -20.59 10.01 18.26
CA ARG A 22 -20.73 10.19 16.81
C ARG A 22 -19.37 10.43 16.18
N ARG A 23 -18.86 9.42 15.46
CA ARG A 23 -17.60 9.52 14.72
C ARG A 23 -17.79 10.42 13.51
N LEU A 24 -16.92 11.42 13.38
CA LEU A 24 -16.83 12.25 12.18
C LEU A 24 -15.80 11.62 11.26
N GLY A 25 -16.28 11.04 10.15
CA GLY A 25 -15.42 10.57 9.08
C GLY A 25 -14.87 11.71 8.23
N PRO A 26 -13.89 11.45 7.36
CA PRO A 26 -13.47 12.40 6.35
C PRO A 26 -14.63 12.81 5.42
N LEU A 27 -14.48 13.96 4.75
CA LEU A 27 -15.45 14.40 3.75
C LEU A 27 -15.45 13.41 2.57
N ALA A 28 -16.62 13.00 2.10
CA ALA A 28 -16.71 12.07 0.99
C ALA A 28 -16.07 12.65 -0.28
N THR A 29 -15.32 11.79 -0.98
CA THR A 29 -14.61 12.08 -2.24
C THR A 29 -15.03 11.10 -3.32
N PRO A 30 -14.99 11.49 -4.61
CA PRO A 30 -15.22 10.55 -5.72
C PRO A 30 -14.21 9.39 -5.73
N LEU A 31 -14.62 8.22 -6.21
CA LEU A 31 -13.73 7.07 -6.40
C LEU A 31 -12.82 7.28 -7.62
N GLU A 32 -11.75 6.49 -7.70
CA GLU A 32 -10.79 6.60 -8.81
C GLU A 32 -11.36 5.93 -10.07
N GLY A 33 -11.12 6.54 -11.24
CA GLY A 33 -11.54 5.99 -12.53
C GLY A 33 -13.02 6.21 -12.91
N GLU A 34 -13.85 6.75 -12.02
CA GLU A 34 -15.24 7.06 -12.35
C GLU A 34 -15.33 8.27 -13.31
N PRO A 35 -16.15 8.18 -14.38
CA PRO A 35 -16.43 9.35 -15.21
C PRO A 35 -17.19 10.38 -14.36
N LEU A 36 -16.60 11.56 -14.23
CA LEU A 36 -17.08 12.59 -13.31
C LEU A 36 -17.23 13.92 -14.05
N THR A 37 -18.46 14.44 -14.12
CA THR A 37 -18.74 15.79 -14.61
C THR A 37 -18.59 16.81 -13.48
N ALA A 38 -18.44 18.10 -13.81
CA ALA A 38 -18.37 19.15 -12.79
C ALA A 38 -19.66 19.23 -11.94
N ALA A 39 -20.82 18.95 -12.54
CA ALA A 39 -22.12 18.96 -11.87
C ALA A 39 -22.29 17.80 -10.87
N ASP A 40 -21.74 16.63 -11.19
CA ASP A 40 -21.75 15.48 -10.27
C ASP A 40 -20.71 15.67 -9.17
N ALA A 41 -19.52 16.16 -9.54
CA ALA A 41 -18.40 16.37 -8.63
C ALA A 41 -18.73 17.32 -7.47
N ILE A 42 -19.46 18.41 -7.75
CA ILE A 42 -19.83 19.40 -6.73
C ILE A 42 -20.82 18.82 -5.69
N GLN A 43 -21.36 17.63 -5.86
CA GLN A 43 -22.17 16.96 -4.82
C GLN A 43 -21.30 16.34 -3.71
N PHE A 44 -20.00 16.16 -3.94
CA PHE A 44 -19.08 15.62 -2.95
C PHE A 44 -18.64 16.71 -1.95
N PRO A 45 -18.84 16.55 -0.62
CA PRO A 45 -18.51 17.56 0.37
C PRO A 45 -17.04 18.01 0.34
N ALA A 46 -16.11 17.12 -0.02
CA ALA A 46 -14.70 17.48 -0.15
C ALA A 46 -14.46 18.47 -1.31
N ILE A 47 -15.14 18.26 -2.44
CA ILE A 47 -15.06 19.14 -3.61
C ILE A 47 -15.78 20.46 -3.33
N GLN A 48 -16.94 20.43 -2.68
CA GLN A 48 -17.65 21.64 -2.23
C GLN A 48 -16.73 22.52 -1.39
N LEU A 49 -16.09 21.95 -0.37
CA LEU A 49 -15.17 22.69 0.50
C LEU A 49 -13.97 23.24 -0.30
N PHE A 50 -13.40 22.44 -1.21
CA PHE A 50 -12.29 22.91 -2.05
C PHE A 50 -12.70 24.13 -2.88
N VAL A 51 -13.83 24.05 -3.58
CA VAL A 51 -14.35 25.14 -4.42
C VAL A 51 -14.66 26.37 -3.58
N GLU A 52 -15.37 26.22 -2.45
CA GLU A 52 -15.68 27.32 -1.54
C GLU A 52 -14.41 28.06 -1.08
N ARG A 53 -13.37 27.30 -0.69
CA ARG A 53 -12.10 27.86 -0.21
C ARG A 53 -11.25 28.43 -1.34
N ALA A 54 -11.26 27.82 -2.52
CA ALA A 54 -10.51 28.28 -3.68
C ALA A 54 -11.11 29.57 -4.25
N THR A 55 -12.44 29.67 -4.37
CA THR A 55 -13.14 30.89 -4.80
C THR A 55 -12.94 32.04 -3.79
N ALA A 56 -12.89 31.73 -2.49
CA ALA A 56 -12.59 32.72 -1.46
C ALA A 56 -11.14 33.25 -1.52
N ALA A 57 -10.19 32.45 -2.02
CA ALA A 57 -8.79 32.85 -2.18
C ALA A 57 -8.54 33.54 -3.54
N HIS A 58 -9.20 33.08 -4.60
CA HIS A 58 -9.08 33.58 -5.96
C HIS A 58 -10.47 33.67 -6.62
N GLN A 59 -10.98 34.89 -6.81
CA GLN A 59 -12.35 35.13 -7.31
C GLN A 59 -12.65 34.52 -8.69
N GLY A 60 -11.63 34.27 -9.52
CA GLY A 60 -11.81 33.64 -10.83
C GLY A 60 -11.77 32.10 -10.83
N PHE A 61 -11.74 31.45 -9.65
CA PHE A 61 -11.75 29.99 -9.60
C PHE A 61 -13.17 29.46 -9.79
N GLU A 62 -13.35 28.66 -10.85
CA GLU A 62 -14.60 27.94 -11.14
C GLU A 62 -14.29 26.47 -11.40
N LEU A 63 -15.11 25.58 -10.83
CA LEU A 63 -15.07 24.16 -11.15
C LEU A 63 -15.71 23.94 -12.53
N ASN A 64 -14.99 23.30 -13.43
CA ASN A 64 -15.45 23.02 -14.79
C ASN A 64 -14.89 21.68 -15.30
N GLU A 65 -15.35 21.25 -16.47
CA GLU A 65 -14.96 19.95 -17.05
C GLU A 65 -13.44 19.79 -17.28
N SER A 66 -12.71 20.91 -17.44
CA SER A 66 -11.26 20.86 -17.66
C SER A 66 -10.47 20.60 -16.37
N ASN A 67 -10.99 20.99 -15.21
CA ASN A 67 -10.28 20.89 -13.92
C ASN A 67 -10.91 19.90 -12.92
N VAL A 68 -12.12 19.41 -13.18
CA VAL A 68 -12.86 18.54 -12.25
C VAL A 68 -12.08 17.29 -11.83
N LYS A 69 -11.43 16.61 -12.79
CA LYS A 69 -10.63 15.41 -12.52
C LYS A 69 -9.42 15.71 -11.63
N VAL A 70 -8.81 16.87 -11.83
CA VAL A 70 -7.65 17.31 -11.04
C VAL A 70 -8.07 17.66 -9.61
N VAL A 71 -9.18 18.39 -9.45
CA VAL A 71 -9.71 18.74 -8.12
C VAL A 71 -10.15 17.49 -7.35
N ALA A 72 -10.84 16.55 -8.01
CA ALA A 72 -11.23 15.28 -7.40
C ALA A 72 -10.00 14.50 -6.90
N GLU A 73 -8.94 14.43 -7.72
CA GLU A 73 -7.69 13.78 -7.34
C GLU A 73 -6.98 14.48 -6.17
N ILE A 74 -6.97 15.82 -6.14
CA ILE A 74 -6.45 16.57 -4.99
C ILE A 74 -7.21 16.21 -3.71
N CYS A 75 -8.55 16.27 -3.74
CA CYS A 75 -9.37 15.95 -2.58
C CYS A 75 -9.17 14.50 -2.10
N ARG A 76 -9.00 13.56 -3.03
CA ARG A 76 -8.70 12.15 -2.75
C ARG A 76 -7.35 12.01 -2.05
N ARG A 77 -6.30 12.65 -2.57
CA ARG A 77 -4.94 12.62 -1.98
C ARG A 77 -4.85 13.29 -0.62
N LEU A 78 -5.75 14.22 -0.34
CA LEU A 78 -5.89 14.86 0.97
C LEU A 78 -6.81 14.06 1.90
N ASP A 79 -7.15 12.82 1.53
CA ASP A 79 -7.97 11.87 2.30
C ASP A 79 -9.36 12.41 2.71
N GLY A 80 -9.89 13.43 2.02
CA GLY A 80 -11.12 14.10 2.47
C GLY A 80 -10.96 14.90 3.78
N ILE A 81 -9.73 15.13 4.26
CA ILE A 81 -9.46 15.86 5.51
C ILE A 81 -9.77 17.35 5.27
N ALA A 82 -10.83 17.85 5.90
CA ALA A 82 -11.32 19.22 5.69
C ALA A 82 -10.22 20.29 5.87
N LEU A 83 -9.38 20.18 6.90
CA LEU A 83 -8.28 21.12 7.12
C LEU A 83 -7.23 21.06 6.00
N ALA A 84 -6.91 19.86 5.51
CA ALA A 84 -5.95 19.67 4.43
C ALA A 84 -6.46 20.29 3.13
N ILE A 85 -7.74 20.06 2.82
CA ILE A 85 -8.45 20.64 1.68
C ILE A 85 -8.45 22.17 1.76
N GLU A 86 -8.78 22.73 2.92
CA GLU A 86 -8.77 24.19 3.12
C GLU A 86 -7.38 24.80 2.88
N LEU A 87 -6.32 24.17 3.39
CA LEU A 87 -4.95 24.63 3.21
C LEU A 87 -4.49 24.54 1.74
N ALA A 88 -4.86 23.47 1.03
CA ALA A 88 -4.53 23.30 -0.38
C ALA A 88 -5.32 24.25 -1.29
N ALA A 89 -6.63 24.36 -1.07
CA ALA A 89 -7.52 25.22 -1.86
C ALA A 89 -7.13 26.70 -1.79
N ARG A 90 -6.56 27.16 -0.66
CA ARG A 90 -6.07 28.54 -0.52
C ARG A 90 -4.88 28.86 -1.41
N ARG A 91 -4.17 27.86 -1.95
CA ARG A 91 -2.99 28.05 -2.80
C ARG A 91 -3.33 28.22 -4.27
N THR A 92 -4.62 28.23 -4.62
CA THR A 92 -5.09 28.48 -6.00
C THR A 92 -4.90 29.94 -6.43
N ASP A 93 -4.50 30.82 -5.52
CA ASP A 93 -4.06 32.19 -5.80
C ASP A 93 -2.67 32.25 -6.45
N ALA A 94 -1.82 31.26 -6.15
CA ALA A 94 -0.43 31.19 -6.59
C ALA A 94 -0.16 30.05 -7.60
N PHE A 95 -0.99 29.01 -7.62
CA PHE A 95 -0.77 27.81 -8.43
C PHE A 95 -2.06 27.36 -9.12
N ALA A 96 -1.94 26.88 -10.35
CA ALA A 96 -3.04 26.17 -11.00
C ALA A 96 -3.34 24.84 -10.29
N ALA A 97 -4.55 24.32 -10.41
CA ALA A 97 -4.93 23.04 -9.79
C ALA A 97 -4.00 21.89 -10.22
N SER A 98 -3.56 21.86 -11.48
CA SER A 98 -2.63 20.84 -11.99
C SER A 98 -1.24 20.94 -11.33
N GLU A 99 -0.76 22.15 -11.06
CA GLU A 99 0.50 22.39 -10.35
C GLU A 99 0.39 22.01 -8.88
N LEU A 100 -0.72 22.33 -8.23
CA LEU A 100 -1.02 21.88 -6.87
C LEU A 100 -1.01 20.36 -6.78
N LEU A 101 -1.65 19.67 -7.73
CA LEU A 101 -1.65 18.22 -7.78
C LEU A 101 -0.24 17.64 -7.97
N PHE A 102 0.57 18.28 -8.83
CA PHE A 102 1.96 17.88 -9.03
C PHE A 102 2.78 18.02 -7.74
N LEU A 103 2.68 19.15 -7.06
CA LEU A 103 3.38 19.41 -5.80
C LEU A 103 2.88 18.52 -4.64
N LEU A 104 1.62 18.05 -4.69
CA LEU A 104 1.09 17.03 -3.78
C LEU A 104 1.65 15.63 -4.05
N LYS A 105 2.32 15.37 -5.19
CA LYS A 105 3.11 14.13 -5.36
C LYS A 105 4.20 14.02 -4.30
N ASP A 106 4.77 15.16 -3.88
CA ASP A 106 5.73 15.29 -2.78
C ASP A 106 5.06 15.65 -1.44
N ARG A 107 3.81 15.18 -1.28
CA ARG A 107 2.85 15.07 -0.14
C ARG A 107 2.86 16.10 1.01
N PHE A 108 3.97 16.75 1.33
CA PHE A 108 4.15 17.63 2.48
C PHE A 108 4.82 18.97 2.16
N GLN A 109 5.50 19.16 1.03
CA GLN A 109 6.20 20.43 0.79
C GLN A 109 5.24 21.62 0.66
N LEU A 110 4.05 21.40 0.08
CA LEU A 110 3.08 22.46 -0.19
C LEU A 110 2.31 22.96 1.04
N LEU A 111 2.15 22.12 2.08
CA LEU A 111 1.27 22.41 3.21
C LEU A 111 1.99 23.10 4.37
N THR A 112 3.18 23.64 4.13
CA THR A 112 4.11 24.23 5.12
C THR A 112 3.85 25.69 5.49
N HIS A 113 2.91 26.38 4.83
CA HIS A 113 2.56 27.76 5.19
C HIS A 113 1.04 27.96 5.29
N GLY A 114 0.55 28.41 6.44
CA GLY A 114 -0.84 28.82 6.69
C GLY A 114 -0.94 30.30 7.06
N ARG A 115 -2.13 30.75 7.46
CA ARG A 115 -2.34 32.15 7.84
C ARG A 115 -1.59 32.46 9.14
N ARG A 116 -0.94 33.63 9.19
CA ARG A 116 -0.30 34.17 10.41
C ARG A 116 -1.25 34.33 11.60
N THR A 117 -2.56 34.39 11.34
CA THR A 117 -3.63 34.56 12.34
C THR A 117 -4.22 33.25 12.86
N ASP A 118 -3.90 32.11 12.24
CA ASP A 118 -4.37 30.81 12.72
C ASP A 118 -3.50 30.35 13.90
N MET A 119 -4.12 29.62 14.85
CA MET A 119 -3.40 28.99 15.96
C MET A 119 -2.22 28.16 15.40
N PRO A 120 -1.03 28.17 16.02
CA PRO A 120 0.18 27.51 15.46
C PRO A 120 -0.06 26.08 14.97
N ARG A 121 -0.88 25.31 15.70
CA ARG A 121 -1.28 23.94 15.35
C ARG A 121 -2.17 23.78 14.10
N HIS A 122 -2.78 24.85 13.58
CA HIS A 122 -3.62 24.81 12.37
C HIS A 122 -2.95 25.53 11.19
N GLN A 123 -1.74 26.05 11.37
CA GLN A 123 -1.02 26.75 10.30
C GLN A 123 -0.58 25.79 9.19
N THR A 124 -0.33 24.53 9.51
CA THR A 124 0.05 23.53 8.51
C THR A 124 -0.62 22.21 8.83
N LEU A 125 -0.89 21.39 7.81
CA LEU A 125 -1.35 20.01 8.05
C LEU A 125 -0.30 19.25 8.88
N ALA A 126 0.98 19.52 8.61
CA ALA A 126 2.09 19.00 9.40
C ALA A 126 1.99 19.38 10.88
N ALA A 127 1.71 20.64 11.22
CA ALA A 127 1.59 21.09 12.61
C ALA A 127 0.35 20.51 13.32
N ALA A 128 -0.75 20.31 12.59
CA ALA A 128 -1.95 19.67 13.13
C ALA A 128 -1.66 18.19 13.44
N ILE A 129 -1.00 17.48 12.52
CA ILE A 129 -0.61 16.09 12.71
C ILE A 129 0.49 15.97 13.79
N ASP A 130 1.47 16.88 13.82
CA ASP A 130 2.57 16.86 14.78
C ASP A 130 2.05 17.05 16.21
N TRP A 131 1.13 17.99 16.44
CA TRP A 131 0.45 18.11 17.72
C TRP A 131 -0.35 16.85 18.10
N SER A 132 -1.00 16.21 17.12
CA SER A 132 -1.70 14.92 17.34
C SER A 132 -0.75 13.84 17.82
N TYR A 133 0.41 13.77 17.19
CA TYR A 133 1.44 12.78 17.43
C TYR A 133 2.15 13.01 18.78
N GLU A 134 2.43 14.26 19.12
CA GLU A 134 3.03 14.65 20.40
C GLU A 134 2.13 14.34 21.61
N LEU A 135 0.81 14.25 21.43
CA LEU A 135 -0.10 13.84 22.52
C LEU A 135 -0.16 12.33 22.74
N LEU A 136 0.41 11.52 21.82
CA LEU A 136 0.38 10.08 21.96
C LEU A 136 1.35 9.58 23.05
N PRO A 137 0.95 8.58 23.83
CA PRO A 137 1.88 7.76 24.60
C PRO A 137 2.97 7.17 23.70
N GLU A 138 4.16 6.93 24.26
CA GLU A 138 5.32 6.50 23.47
C GLU A 138 5.09 5.16 22.75
N ASN A 139 4.40 4.21 23.38
CA ASN A 139 4.00 2.95 22.75
C ASN A 139 3.13 3.17 21.51
N GLU A 140 2.15 4.06 21.57
CA GLU A 140 1.29 4.39 20.43
C GLU A 140 2.05 5.13 19.33
N ARG A 141 3.01 6.01 19.68
CA ARG A 141 3.89 6.67 18.70
C ARG A 141 4.76 5.67 17.94
N VAL A 142 5.30 4.68 18.65
CA VAL A 142 6.08 3.57 18.07
C VAL A 142 5.20 2.75 17.14
N VAL A 143 4.02 2.31 17.58
CA VAL A 143 3.10 1.53 16.74
C VAL A 143 2.70 2.34 15.50
N LEU A 144 2.31 3.60 15.65
CA LEU A 144 1.90 4.45 14.54
C LEU A 144 3.02 4.67 13.50
N ARG A 145 4.26 4.96 13.94
CA ARG A 145 5.39 5.11 12.99
C ARG A 145 5.70 3.81 12.28
N ARG A 146 5.63 2.68 12.99
CA ARG A 146 5.94 1.36 12.43
C ARG A 146 4.87 0.88 11.44
N LEU A 147 3.60 1.16 11.70
CA LEU A 147 2.50 0.90 10.77
C LEU A 147 2.65 1.61 9.42
N SER A 148 3.47 2.67 9.33
CA SER A 148 3.67 3.40 8.07
C SER A 148 4.30 2.61 6.94
N VAL A 149 4.85 1.41 7.22
CA VAL A 149 5.33 0.49 6.18
C VAL A 149 4.21 -0.12 5.35
N PHE A 150 2.98 -0.22 5.90
CA PHE A 150 1.83 -0.68 5.15
C PHE A 150 1.39 0.39 4.17
N VAL A 151 1.26 0.03 2.89
CA VAL A 151 0.80 0.94 1.84
C VAL A 151 -0.73 0.93 1.77
N GLY A 152 -1.33 -0.26 1.81
CA GLY A 152 -2.76 -0.46 1.75
C GLY A 152 -3.40 -0.66 3.13
N ALA A 153 -4.62 -1.18 3.10
CA ALA A 153 -5.30 -1.66 4.29
C ALA A 153 -4.65 -2.96 4.79
N PHE A 154 -4.62 -3.16 6.10
CA PHE A 154 -4.04 -4.32 6.75
C PHE A 154 -4.97 -4.89 7.81
N VAL A 155 -4.83 -6.18 8.08
CA VAL A 155 -5.51 -6.85 9.20
C VAL A 155 -4.66 -6.78 10.46
N LEU A 156 -5.27 -7.00 11.62
CA LEU A 156 -4.57 -6.88 12.91
C LEU A 156 -3.41 -7.88 13.03
N GLU A 157 -3.58 -9.08 12.49
CA GLU A 157 -2.57 -10.13 12.45
C GLU A 157 -1.31 -9.67 11.68
N SER A 158 -1.50 -8.98 10.55
CA SER A 158 -0.40 -8.40 9.77
C SER A 158 0.31 -7.30 10.55
N ALA A 159 -0.43 -6.43 11.23
CA ALA A 159 0.17 -5.40 12.08
C ALA A 159 1.03 -6.02 13.19
N ILE A 160 0.53 -7.05 13.88
CA ILE A 160 1.29 -7.74 14.92
C ILE A 160 2.56 -8.37 14.35
N ALA A 161 2.47 -9.09 13.22
CA ALA A 161 3.61 -9.76 12.62
C ALA A 161 4.74 -8.79 12.21
N VAL A 162 4.38 -7.61 11.71
CA VAL A 162 5.36 -6.64 11.16
C VAL A 162 5.87 -5.66 12.22
N VAL A 163 4.99 -5.16 13.10
CA VAL A 163 5.27 -4.05 14.02
C VAL A 163 5.84 -4.51 15.37
N SER A 164 5.72 -5.80 15.71
CA SER A 164 6.29 -6.37 16.95
C SER A 164 7.78 -6.12 17.05
N ASP A 165 8.27 -5.93 18.27
CA ASP A 165 9.71 -5.83 18.52
C ASP A 165 10.25 -7.19 19.00
N ASP A 166 11.45 -7.58 18.56
CA ASP A 166 12.09 -8.84 19.01
C ASP A 166 12.56 -8.75 20.47
N LYS A 167 12.56 -7.54 21.03
CA LYS A 167 13.12 -7.22 22.36
C LYS A 167 12.13 -7.38 23.52
N GLY A 168 11.10 -8.22 23.38
CA GLY A 168 10.20 -8.58 24.49
C GLY A 168 9.43 -7.40 25.10
N SER A 169 9.17 -6.34 24.31
CA SER A 169 8.43 -5.17 24.79
C SER A 169 7.01 -5.54 25.21
N LYS A 170 6.54 -4.95 26.31
CA LYS A 170 5.17 -5.04 26.85
C LYS A 170 4.11 -4.34 25.98
N THR A 171 4.43 -4.02 24.74
CA THR A 171 3.55 -3.30 23.82
C THR A 171 2.43 -4.23 23.37
N ASN A 172 1.22 -3.99 23.86
CA ASN A 172 0.04 -4.67 23.34
C ASN A 172 -0.39 -3.96 22.04
N ILE A 173 0.17 -4.42 20.91
CA ILE A 173 -0.07 -3.82 19.59
C ILE A 173 -1.57 -3.76 19.28
N ALA A 174 -2.34 -4.77 19.66
CA ALA A 174 -3.79 -4.75 19.46
C ALA A 174 -4.47 -3.64 20.25
N ALA A 175 -4.09 -3.45 21.52
CA ALA A 175 -4.60 -2.33 22.33
C ALA A 175 -4.17 -0.97 21.76
N ASP A 176 -2.92 -0.85 21.30
CA ASP A 176 -2.40 0.40 20.74
C ASP A 176 -3.04 0.75 19.40
N VAL A 177 -3.26 -0.23 18.51
CA VAL A 177 -4.06 -0.04 17.29
C VAL A 177 -5.48 0.40 17.65
N GLY A 178 -6.10 -0.24 18.65
CA GLY A 178 -7.42 0.17 19.16
C GLY A 178 -7.45 1.61 19.68
N ASN A 179 -6.41 2.05 20.39
CA ASN A 179 -6.28 3.43 20.86
C ASN A 179 -6.06 4.41 19.71
N LEU A 180 -5.26 4.06 18.71
CA LEU A 180 -5.04 4.88 17.52
C LEU A 180 -6.33 5.02 16.68
N VAL A 181 -7.14 3.97 16.59
CA VAL A 181 -8.49 4.01 16.01
C VAL A 181 -9.40 4.93 16.84
N ALA A 182 -9.36 4.80 18.16
CA ALA A 182 -10.15 5.66 19.04
C ALA A 182 -9.80 7.14 18.92
N LYS A 183 -8.56 7.46 18.51
CA LYS A 183 -8.01 8.81 18.25
C LYS A 183 -8.11 9.24 16.78
N SER A 184 -8.75 8.42 15.93
CA SER A 184 -8.91 8.65 14.49
C SER A 184 -7.60 8.85 13.73
N LEU A 185 -6.52 8.21 14.19
CA LEU A 185 -5.22 8.18 13.50
C LEU A 185 -5.08 6.94 12.59
N VAL A 186 -5.90 5.91 12.85
CA VAL A 186 -6.09 4.73 12.01
C VAL A 186 -7.57 4.63 11.68
N SER A 187 -7.93 4.48 10.40
CA SER A 187 -9.29 4.23 9.98
C SER A 187 -9.61 2.74 10.01
N VAL A 188 -10.88 2.42 10.27
CA VAL A 188 -11.39 1.04 10.24
C VAL A 188 -12.41 0.92 9.12
N GLU A 189 -12.22 -0.08 8.29
CA GLU A 189 -13.14 -0.47 7.23
C GLU A 189 -13.63 -1.89 7.51
N THR A 190 -14.94 -2.05 7.69
CA THR A 190 -15.56 -3.36 7.88
C THR A 190 -16.05 -3.87 6.54
N SER A 191 -15.38 -4.88 5.99
CA SER A 191 -15.81 -5.56 4.76
C SER A 191 -16.15 -7.01 5.07
N GLY A 192 -17.44 -7.34 4.97
CA GLY A 192 -17.97 -8.68 5.29
C GLY A 192 -17.62 -9.11 6.72
N HIS A 193 -16.85 -10.20 6.83
CA HIS A 193 -16.45 -10.81 8.10
C HIS A 193 -15.07 -10.35 8.61
N SER A 194 -14.41 -9.40 7.93
CA SER A 194 -13.06 -8.96 8.29
C SER A 194 -13.03 -7.47 8.66
N VAL A 195 -12.33 -7.17 9.76
CA VAL A 195 -12.01 -5.80 10.17
C VAL A 195 -10.68 -5.43 9.57
N GLN A 196 -10.66 -4.37 8.77
CA GLN A 196 -9.45 -3.85 8.15
C GLN A 196 -9.10 -2.49 8.74
N TYR A 197 -7.81 -2.26 8.85
CA TYR A 197 -7.23 -1.03 9.34
C TYR A 197 -6.48 -0.36 8.21
N ARG A 198 -6.53 0.97 8.14
CA ARG A 198 -5.78 1.74 7.15
C ARG A 198 -5.23 2.99 7.79
N LEU A 199 -4.00 3.35 7.43
CA LEU A 199 -3.50 4.70 7.68
C LEU A 199 -3.97 5.60 6.54
N LEU A 200 -4.61 6.71 6.88
CA LEU A 200 -4.87 7.77 5.90
C LEU A 200 -3.53 8.17 5.26
N ASP A 201 -3.52 8.42 3.96
CA ASP A 201 -2.29 8.60 3.18
C ASP A 201 -1.41 9.73 3.75
N SER A 202 -2.04 10.79 4.24
CA SER A 202 -1.40 11.90 4.93
C SER A 202 -0.75 11.46 6.26
N MET A 203 -1.48 10.72 7.09
CA MET A 203 -0.97 10.21 8.36
C MET A 203 0.18 9.21 8.13
N ARG A 204 0.04 8.33 7.13
CA ARG A 204 1.07 7.35 6.75
C ARG A 204 2.38 8.03 6.38
N ALA A 205 2.34 9.02 5.50
CA ALA A 205 3.54 9.70 5.03
C ALA A 205 4.21 10.53 6.14
N TYR A 206 3.45 11.16 7.05
CA TYR A 206 4.02 11.76 8.25
C TYR A 206 4.68 10.71 9.17
N ALA A 207 3.98 9.60 9.42
CA ALA A 207 4.49 8.51 10.26
C ALA A 207 5.76 7.88 9.66
N ARG A 208 5.86 7.83 8.32
CA ARG A 208 7.03 7.38 7.58
C ARG A 208 8.26 8.25 7.82
N GLN A 209 8.11 9.58 7.84
CA GLN A 209 9.22 10.48 8.19
C GLN A 209 9.71 10.27 9.62
N LYS A 210 8.81 9.94 10.56
CA LYS A 210 9.21 9.60 11.94
C LYS A 210 9.90 8.23 12.00
N LEU A 211 9.47 7.26 11.18
CA LEU A 211 10.15 5.97 11.04
C LEU A 211 11.57 6.12 10.48
N GLU A 212 11.77 6.97 9.47
CA GLU A 212 13.10 7.26 8.90
C GLU A 212 14.09 7.80 9.95
N LYS A 213 13.61 8.64 10.86
CA LYS A 213 14.41 9.19 11.97
C LYS A 213 14.66 8.19 13.11
N SER A 214 13.96 7.06 13.14
CA SER A 214 14.09 6.06 14.22
C SER A 214 15.22 5.07 14.02
N GLY A 215 15.74 4.93 12.79
CA GLY A 215 16.72 3.90 12.42
C GLY A 215 16.14 2.50 12.21
N GLU A 216 14.81 2.32 12.31
CA GLU A 216 14.15 1.00 12.23
C GLU A 216 13.70 0.61 10.81
N VAL A 217 13.90 1.49 9.82
CA VAL A 217 13.35 1.35 8.46
C VAL A 217 13.72 0.01 7.83
N ALA A 218 15.01 -0.33 7.80
CA ALA A 218 15.49 -1.54 7.13
C ALA A 218 14.91 -2.81 7.77
N THR A 219 14.89 -2.87 9.10
CA THR A 219 14.33 -4.00 9.85
C THR A 219 12.83 -4.17 9.56
N LEU A 220 12.07 -3.07 9.54
CA LEU A 220 10.63 -3.17 9.30
C LEU A 220 10.27 -3.47 7.86
N LEU A 221 10.99 -2.91 6.87
CA LEU A 221 10.78 -3.25 5.48
C LEU A 221 11.10 -4.73 5.21
N ARG A 222 12.14 -5.27 5.85
CA ARG A 222 12.46 -6.70 5.79
C ARG A 222 11.35 -7.57 6.38
N ARG A 223 10.86 -7.24 7.58
CA ARG A 223 9.75 -7.97 8.20
C ARG A 223 8.46 -7.88 7.39
N HIS A 224 8.18 -6.71 6.82
CA HIS A 224 7.03 -6.50 5.94
C HIS A 224 7.13 -7.39 4.70
N ALA A 225 8.29 -7.47 4.05
CA ALA A 225 8.51 -8.36 2.91
C ALA A 225 8.43 -9.85 3.30
N GLN A 226 8.99 -10.25 4.45
CA GLN A 226 8.89 -11.62 4.97
C GLN A 226 7.45 -12.03 5.27
N HIS A 227 6.68 -11.13 5.88
CA HIS A 227 5.26 -11.35 6.16
C HIS A 227 4.47 -11.55 4.86
N HIS A 228 4.68 -10.70 3.86
CA HIS A 228 4.01 -10.84 2.57
C HIS A 228 4.46 -12.09 1.80
N LEU A 229 5.73 -12.51 1.90
CA LEU A 229 6.18 -13.79 1.36
C LEU A 229 5.44 -14.95 2.02
N ALA A 230 5.34 -14.97 3.35
CA ALA A 230 4.62 -16.02 4.06
C ALA A 230 3.11 -16.02 3.72
N LEU A 231 2.51 -14.84 3.58
CA LEU A 231 1.11 -14.68 3.17
C LEU A 231 0.88 -15.21 1.75
N PHE A 232 1.74 -14.85 0.79
CA PHE A 232 1.58 -15.26 -0.61
C PHE A 232 1.98 -16.70 -0.87
N ARG A 233 2.85 -17.32 -0.06
CA ARG A 233 3.05 -18.78 -0.06
C ARG A 233 1.75 -19.53 0.28
N ARG A 234 0.97 -19.03 1.24
CA ARG A 234 -0.35 -19.60 1.54
C ARG A 234 -1.33 -19.35 0.41
N ALA A 235 -1.34 -18.12 -0.13
CA ALA A 235 -2.19 -17.77 -1.26
C ALA A 235 -1.93 -18.67 -2.48
N GLU A 236 -0.68 -18.99 -2.78
CA GLU A 236 -0.28 -19.88 -3.86
C GLU A 236 -0.85 -21.30 -3.67
N VAL A 237 -0.79 -21.87 -2.46
CA VAL A 237 -1.34 -23.20 -2.16
C VAL A 237 -2.87 -23.20 -2.19
N GLU A 238 -3.49 -22.13 -1.72
CA GLU A 238 -4.94 -21.97 -1.70
C GLU A 238 -5.53 -21.71 -3.09
N TRP A 239 -4.73 -21.22 -4.04
CA TRP A 239 -5.17 -20.84 -5.38
C TRP A 239 -5.96 -21.94 -6.11
N GLU A 240 -5.49 -23.18 -6.04
CA GLU A 240 -6.15 -24.31 -6.71
C GLU A 240 -7.42 -24.80 -5.99
N ASN A 241 -7.61 -24.39 -4.73
CA ASN A 241 -8.58 -24.98 -3.82
C ASN A 241 -9.69 -24.01 -3.36
N ARG A 242 -9.68 -22.77 -3.83
CA ARG A 242 -10.64 -21.73 -3.45
C ARG A 242 -11.31 -21.07 -4.66
N PRO A 243 -12.56 -20.61 -4.53
CA PRO A 243 -13.18 -19.74 -5.53
C PRO A 243 -12.34 -18.48 -5.77
N PRO A 244 -12.14 -18.06 -7.04
CA PRO A 244 -11.34 -16.87 -7.36
C PRO A 244 -11.83 -15.60 -6.66
N GLU A 245 -13.14 -15.39 -6.52
CA GLU A 245 -13.67 -14.21 -5.83
C GLU A 245 -13.26 -14.11 -4.35
N ASP A 246 -13.32 -15.21 -3.60
CA ASP A 246 -12.97 -15.24 -2.17
C ASP A 246 -11.46 -15.08 -1.98
N TRP A 247 -10.68 -15.69 -2.87
CA TRP A 247 -9.23 -15.55 -2.88
C TRP A 247 -8.81 -14.10 -3.20
N LEU A 248 -9.42 -13.47 -4.21
CA LEU A 248 -9.19 -12.07 -4.54
C LEU A 248 -9.67 -11.13 -3.43
N ALA A 249 -10.79 -11.42 -2.78
CA ALA A 249 -11.25 -10.61 -1.66
C ALA A 249 -10.20 -10.55 -0.54
N ASP A 250 -9.54 -11.67 -0.24
CA ASP A 250 -8.55 -11.77 0.85
C ASP A 250 -7.17 -11.25 0.46
N TYR A 251 -6.66 -11.63 -0.71
CA TYR A 251 -5.29 -11.30 -1.13
C TYR A 251 -5.20 -10.09 -2.06
N GLY A 252 -6.27 -9.77 -2.80
CA GLY A 252 -6.39 -8.68 -3.78
C GLY A 252 -5.85 -7.34 -3.27
N ARG A 253 -6.29 -7.02 -2.04
CA ARG A 253 -5.97 -5.78 -1.31
C ARG A 253 -4.50 -5.63 -0.91
N CYS A 254 -3.71 -6.70 -0.93
CA CYS A 254 -2.30 -6.68 -0.52
C CYS A 254 -1.34 -6.29 -1.67
N ILE A 255 -1.85 -6.07 -2.89
CA ILE A 255 -0.99 -5.88 -4.07
C ILE A 255 -0.05 -4.68 -3.94
N ASP A 256 -0.50 -3.58 -3.33
CA ASP A 256 0.34 -2.39 -3.17
C ASP A 256 1.42 -2.61 -2.11
N ASP A 257 1.13 -3.41 -1.08
CA ASP A 257 2.12 -3.86 -0.12
C ASP A 257 3.13 -4.83 -0.74
N VAL A 258 2.70 -5.75 -1.61
CA VAL A 258 3.61 -6.62 -2.38
C VAL A 258 4.52 -5.80 -3.29
N ARG A 259 3.98 -4.82 -4.02
CA ARG A 259 4.77 -3.90 -4.85
C ARG A 259 5.78 -3.13 -4.02
N ALA A 260 5.39 -2.63 -2.85
CA ALA A 260 6.29 -1.92 -1.95
C ALA A 260 7.41 -2.81 -1.41
N ALA A 261 7.07 -4.05 -1.01
CA ALA A 261 8.03 -5.05 -0.55
C ALA A 261 9.05 -5.40 -1.65
N LEU A 262 8.60 -5.64 -2.89
CA LEU A 262 9.48 -5.92 -4.03
C LEU A 262 10.34 -4.72 -4.42
N ASN A 263 9.78 -3.50 -4.34
CA ASN A 263 10.54 -2.28 -4.59
C ASN A 263 11.68 -2.10 -3.59
N TRP A 264 11.45 -2.37 -2.30
CA TRP A 264 12.50 -2.39 -1.30
C TRP A 264 13.47 -3.56 -1.50
N ALA A 265 12.98 -4.77 -1.77
CA ALA A 265 13.79 -5.98 -1.88
C ALA A 265 14.87 -5.86 -2.98
N PHE A 266 14.53 -5.27 -4.13
CA PHE A 266 15.50 -5.00 -5.20
C PHE A 266 15.99 -3.53 -5.22
N SER A 267 16.04 -2.85 -4.08
CA SER A 267 16.69 -1.55 -3.93
C SER A 267 18.13 -1.68 -3.41
N ASP A 268 18.90 -0.60 -3.45
CA ASP A 268 20.24 -0.55 -2.85
C ASP A 268 20.14 -0.75 -1.32
N GLY A 269 20.59 -1.91 -0.84
CA GLY A 269 20.46 -2.32 0.57
C GLY A 269 19.21 -3.15 0.89
N GLY A 270 18.48 -3.61 -0.15
CA GLY A 270 17.41 -4.59 -0.05
C GLY A 270 17.90 -6.04 0.12
N ASP A 271 16.98 -6.98 0.00
CA ASP A 271 17.20 -8.42 0.08
C ASP A 271 16.68 -9.07 -1.22
N ALA A 272 17.59 -9.28 -2.18
CA ALA A 272 17.24 -9.78 -3.50
C ALA A 272 16.73 -11.23 -3.47
N ASP A 273 17.23 -12.07 -2.56
CA ASP A 273 16.77 -13.45 -2.38
C ASP A 273 15.29 -13.46 -1.94
N LEU A 274 14.95 -12.60 -0.97
CA LEU A 274 13.58 -12.40 -0.50
C LEU A 274 12.69 -11.83 -1.63
N GLY A 275 13.22 -10.90 -2.42
CA GLY A 275 12.54 -10.34 -3.60
C GLY A 275 12.22 -11.41 -4.65
N ALA A 276 13.19 -12.26 -5.01
CA ALA A 276 13.01 -13.34 -5.97
C ALA A 276 11.98 -14.36 -5.48
N ALA A 277 12.06 -14.76 -4.20
CA ALA A 277 11.08 -15.67 -3.60
C ALA A 277 9.66 -15.06 -3.60
N LEU A 278 9.52 -13.78 -3.23
CA LEU A 278 8.22 -13.09 -3.23
C LEU A 278 7.65 -12.94 -4.65
N THR A 279 8.51 -12.65 -5.64
CA THR A 279 8.10 -12.59 -7.05
C THR A 279 7.56 -13.94 -7.51
N ALA A 280 8.26 -15.04 -7.21
CA ALA A 280 7.86 -16.37 -7.65
C ALA A 280 6.48 -16.78 -7.10
N VAL A 281 6.19 -16.50 -5.82
CA VAL A 281 4.88 -16.84 -5.23
C VAL A 281 3.75 -15.90 -5.67
N SER A 282 4.09 -14.70 -6.16
CA SER A 282 3.12 -13.69 -6.62
C SER A 282 2.68 -13.89 -8.08
N VAL A 283 3.31 -14.79 -8.84
CA VAL A 283 3.01 -15.01 -10.26
C VAL A 283 1.53 -15.33 -10.54
N PRO A 284 0.88 -16.30 -9.86
CA PRO A 284 -0.52 -16.64 -10.14
C PRO A 284 -1.43 -15.43 -9.97
N PHE A 285 -1.13 -14.61 -8.96
CA PHE A 285 -1.87 -13.39 -8.66
C PHE A 285 -1.80 -12.37 -9.80
N TRP A 286 -0.59 -12.08 -10.30
CA TRP A 286 -0.43 -11.10 -11.39
C TRP A 286 -1.07 -11.55 -12.69
N ILE A 287 -0.96 -12.84 -13.02
CA ILE A 287 -1.60 -13.40 -14.23
C ILE A 287 -3.12 -13.27 -14.11
N HIS A 288 -3.69 -13.67 -12.96
CA HIS A 288 -5.14 -13.63 -12.77
C HIS A 288 -5.71 -12.21 -12.82
N LEU A 289 -5.02 -11.23 -12.24
CA LEU A 289 -5.41 -9.82 -12.31
C LEU A 289 -5.01 -9.12 -13.61
N SER A 290 -4.47 -9.87 -14.59
CA SER A 290 -3.95 -9.31 -15.85
C SER A 290 -2.91 -8.19 -15.65
N LEU A 291 -2.16 -8.24 -14.54
CA LEU A 291 -1.07 -7.32 -14.21
C LEU A 291 0.24 -7.75 -14.89
N VAL A 292 0.18 -7.90 -16.21
CA VAL A 292 1.25 -8.51 -17.03
C VAL A 292 2.55 -7.71 -16.95
N ASP A 293 2.48 -6.38 -16.91
CA ASP A 293 3.66 -5.52 -16.79
C ASP A 293 4.35 -5.65 -15.43
N ASP A 294 3.58 -5.81 -14.34
CA ASP A 294 4.13 -6.03 -13.00
C ASP A 294 4.80 -7.40 -12.92
N CYS A 295 4.17 -8.43 -13.51
CA CYS A 295 4.72 -9.77 -13.60
C CYS A 295 6.05 -9.76 -14.34
N ARG A 296 6.10 -9.19 -15.56
CA ARG A 296 7.33 -9.09 -16.35
C ARG A 296 8.42 -8.34 -15.60
N ARG A 297 8.12 -7.11 -15.17
CA ARG A 297 9.11 -6.22 -14.54
C ARG A 297 9.75 -6.82 -13.30
N ASN A 298 8.97 -7.48 -12.44
CA ASN A 298 9.51 -8.07 -11.22
C ASN A 298 10.23 -9.41 -11.47
N THR A 299 9.81 -10.15 -12.50
CA THR A 299 10.50 -11.38 -12.93
C THR A 299 11.86 -11.05 -13.55
N ASP A 300 11.95 -10.02 -14.40
CA ASP A 300 13.21 -9.52 -14.95
C ASP A 300 14.16 -9.08 -13.82
N ARG A 301 13.67 -8.25 -12.87
CA ARG A 301 14.46 -7.82 -11.71
C ARG A 301 14.99 -9.00 -10.89
N ALA A 302 14.16 -10.02 -10.68
CA ALA A 302 14.55 -11.22 -9.94
C ALA A 302 15.65 -12.00 -10.67
N LEU A 303 15.53 -12.20 -11.99
CA LEU A 303 16.50 -12.97 -12.78
C LEU A 303 17.82 -12.20 -13.03
N ASP A 304 17.78 -10.88 -13.10
CA ASP A 304 18.95 -10.02 -13.26
C ASP A 304 19.68 -9.74 -11.94
N SER A 305 19.00 -9.86 -10.79
CA SER A 305 19.65 -9.76 -9.48
C SER A 305 20.60 -10.94 -9.26
N SER A 306 21.76 -10.70 -8.67
CA SER A 306 22.69 -11.77 -8.26
C SER A 306 22.26 -12.31 -6.90
N TRP A 307 21.16 -13.06 -6.87
CA TRP A 307 20.71 -13.79 -5.68
C TRP A 307 21.51 -15.09 -5.56
N ASP A 308 21.95 -15.43 -4.34
CA ASP A 308 23.01 -16.41 -4.10
C ASP A 308 22.57 -17.77 -4.68
N GLN A 309 23.35 -18.34 -5.61
CA GLN A 309 23.08 -19.61 -6.29
C GLN A 309 23.27 -20.82 -5.36
N ALA A 310 22.86 -20.70 -4.10
CA ALA A 310 22.68 -21.85 -3.23
C ALA A 310 21.61 -22.75 -3.86
N CYS A 311 21.87 -24.06 -3.93
CA CYS A 311 21.02 -25.06 -4.61
C CYS A 311 19.55 -25.12 -4.14
N ASP A 312 19.21 -24.46 -3.03
CA ASP A 312 17.84 -24.33 -2.51
C ASP A 312 16.94 -23.46 -3.41
N ASN A 313 17.53 -22.68 -4.32
CA ASN A 313 16.85 -21.68 -5.14
C ASN A 313 16.46 -22.15 -6.56
N GLY A 314 16.83 -23.36 -6.97
CA GLY A 314 16.64 -23.85 -8.34
C GLY A 314 15.17 -23.88 -8.81
N ARG A 315 14.23 -24.27 -7.94
CA ARG A 315 12.78 -24.24 -8.26
C ARG A 315 12.27 -22.84 -8.54
N THR A 316 12.75 -21.85 -7.78
CA THR A 316 12.40 -20.44 -7.94
C THR A 316 12.91 -19.92 -9.28
N VAL A 317 14.15 -20.24 -9.68
CA VAL A 317 14.71 -19.84 -10.99
C VAL A 317 13.89 -20.41 -12.14
N ILE A 318 13.56 -21.70 -12.08
CA ILE A 318 12.79 -22.40 -13.11
C ILE A 318 11.41 -21.75 -13.25
N LYS A 319 10.71 -21.53 -12.13
CA LYS A 319 9.39 -20.91 -12.12
C LYS A 319 9.41 -19.50 -12.73
N LEU A 320 10.37 -18.68 -12.33
CA LEU A 320 10.54 -17.32 -12.86
C LEU A 320 10.85 -17.34 -14.37
N SER A 321 11.71 -18.26 -14.81
CA SER A 321 12.08 -18.40 -16.22
C SER A 321 10.89 -18.83 -17.10
N ASP A 322 10.10 -19.80 -16.63
CA ASP A 322 8.86 -20.25 -17.29
C ASP A 322 7.82 -19.12 -17.35
N THR A 323 7.66 -18.40 -16.25
CA THR A 323 6.76 -17.24 -16.16
C THR A 323 7.14 -16.16 -17.18
N LEU A 324 8.42 -15.80 -17.26
CA LEU A 324 8.89 -14.79 -18.20
C LEU A 324 8.64 -15.22 -19.64
N ALA A 325 8.91 -16.48 -19.98
CA ALA A 325 8.64 -17.03 -21.30
C ALA A 325 7.14 -16.92 -21.65
N GLY A 326 6.25 -17.33 -20.74
CA GLY A 326 4.80 -17.21 -20.91
C GLY A 326 4.31 -15.77 -21.11
N VAL A 327 4.80 -14.84 -20.30
CA VAL A 327 4.44 -13.41 -20.39
C VAL A 327 4.96 -12.78 -21.69
N LEU A 328 6.17 -13.09 -22.12
CA LEU A 328 6.73 -12.60 -23.38
C LEU A 328 5.96 -13.16 -24.58
N PHE A 329 5.57 -14.43 -24.53
CA PHE A 329 4.73 -15.03 -25.56
C PHE A 329 3.39 -14.29 -25.71
N GLN A 330 2.72 -13.96 -24.60
CA GLN A 330 1.44 -13.23 -24.60
C GLN A 330 1.58 -11.78 -25.08
N THR A 331 2.68 -11.09 -24.76
CA THR A 331 2.84 -9.66 -25.03
C THR A 331 3.56 -9.33 -26.34
N GLN A 332 4.42 -10.22 -26.84
CA GLN A 332 5.29 -9.97 -28.00
C GLN A 332 5.14 -11.01 -29.11
N GLY A 333 4.38 -12.09 -28.89
CA GLY A 333 4.14 -13.15 -29.86
C GLY A 333 5.34 -14.11 -30.06
N PRO A 334 5.21 -15.14 -30.91
CA PRO A 334 6.15 -16.27 -31.07
C PRO A 334 7.50 -15.92 -31.73
N ALA A 335 7.78 -14.65 -32.04
CA ALA A 335 9.00 -14.23 -32.76
C ALA A 335 10.23 -14.03 -31.83
N THR A 336 10.10 -14.25 -30.53
CA THR A 336 11.14 -14.03 -29.49
C THR A 336 12.05 -15.24 -29.25
N ARG A 337 12.42 -15.99 -30.30
CA ARG A 337 13.29 -17.20 -30.24
C ARG A 337 14.70 -17.00 -29.65
N GLY A 338 15.12 -15.76 -29.32
CA GLY A 338 16.40 -15.49 -28.66
C GLY A 338 16.35 -15.42 -27.13
N LEU A 339 15.17 -15.15 -26.55
CA LEU A 339 14.97 -15.02 -25.09
C LEU A 339 14.74 -16.38 -24.43
N GLU A 340 14.06 -17.30 -25.12
CA GLU A 340 14.00 -18.71 -24.74
C GLU A 340 15.40 -19.28 -24.51
N THR A 341 16.40 -18.89 -25.31
CA THR A 341 17.79 -19.34 -25.15
C THR A 341 18.47 -18.76 -23.91
N ARG A 342 18.03 -17.61 -23.37
CA ARG A 342 18.56 -17.02 -22.12
C ARG A 342 17.91 -17.70 -20.92
N CYS A 343 16.58 -17.84 -20.93
CA CYS A 343 15.82 -18.54 -19.89
C CYS A 343 16.24 -20.02 -19.77
N THR A 344 16.36 -20.74 -20.89
CA THR A 344 16.83 -22.13 -20.91
C THR A 344 18.28 -22.25 -20.48
N ARG A 345 19.21 -21.36 -20.90
CA ARG A 345 20.60 -21.40 -20.41
C ARG A 345 20.70 -21.12 -18.91
N GLN A 346 19.91 -20.20 -18.38
CA GLN A 346 19.92 -19.87 -16.95
C GLN A 346 19.31 -21.00 -16.11
N ALA A 347 18.22 -21.60 -16.59
CA ALA A 347 17.60 -22.78 -15.98
C ALA A 347 18.53 -24.01 -16.08
N GLN A 348 19.19 -24.24 -17.23
CA GLN A 348 20.14 -25.33 -17.42
C GLN A 348 21.37 -25.16 -16.53
N ALA A 349 21.96 -23.95 -16.46
CA ALA A 349 23.10 -23.68 -15.58
C ALA A 349 22.75 -23.86 -14.08
N SER A 350 21.52 -23.50 -13.68
CA SER A 350 21.02 -23.69 -12.32
C SER A 350 20.70 -25.17 -12.03
N CYS A 351 20.11 -25.88 -13.01
CA CYS A 351 19.90 -27.33 -12.94
C CYS A 351 21.23 -28.08 -12.88
N ASP A 352 22.23 -27.74 -13.68
CA ASP A 352 23.55 -28.38 -13.67
C ASP A 352 24.26 -28.18 -12.32
N ALA A 353 24.09 -27.00 -11.69
CA ALA A 353 24.56 -26.73 -10.33
C ALA A 353 23.80 -27.55 -9.27
N CYS A 354 22.48 -27.75 -9.40
CA CYS A 354 21.70 -28.62 -8.51
C CYS A 354 21.93 -30.13 -8.75
N CYS A 355 22.09 -30.55 -10.00
CA CYS A 355 22.31 -31.94 -10.42
C CYS A 355 23.67 -32.47 -9.98
N GLN A 356 24.67 -31.61 -9.79
CA GLN A 356 25.94 -32.02 -9.16
C GLN A 356 25.80 -32.38 -7.67
N ILE A 357 24.71 -32.00 -7.01
CA ILE A 357 24.42 -32.32 -5.60
C ILE A 357 23.38 -33.44 -5.46
N ILE A 358 22.41 -33.52 -6.39
CA ILE A 358 21.33 -34.52 -6.38
C ILE A 358 21.67 -35.68 -7.34
N SER A 359 22.86 -36.26 -7.21
CA SER A 359 23.12 -37.59 -7.78
C SER A 359 22.57 -38.67 -6.85
N SER A 360 21.24 -38.76 -6.76
CA SER A 360 20.53 -39.99 -6.40
C SER A 360 19.09 -39.91 -6.92
N GLU A 361 18.91 -40.44 -8.14
CA GLU A 361 17.72 -41.08 -8.73
C GLU A 361 16.34 -40.57 -8.28
N ASP A 362 15.61 -39.85 -9.17
CA ASP A 362 14.14 -39.92 -9.33
C ASP A 362 13.52 -38.79 -10.22
N TYR A 363 14.29 -37.82 -10.72
CA TYR A 363 13.70 -36.58 -11.29
C TYR A 363 13.25 -36.60 -12.77
N LEU A 364 13.39 -37.71 -13.50
CA LEU A 364 13.13 -37.74 -14.95
C LEU A 364 11.68 -38.04 -15.37
N ASP A 365 10.82 -38.55 -14.48
CA ASP A 365 9.47 -38.99 -14.88
C ASP A 365 8.38 -37.90 -14.82
N ALA A 366 8.53 -36.84 -14.01
CA ALA A 366 7.45 -35.88 -13.76
C ALA A 366 7.33 -34.75 -14.82
N SER A 367 8.36 -34.51 -15.63
CA SER A 367 8.41 -33.34 -16.52
C SER A 367 7.73 -33.58 -17.88
N VAL A 368 7.52 -34.85 -18.26
CA VAL A 368 6.88 -35.21 -19.54
C VAL A 368 5.35 -35.19 -19.41
N GLU A 369 4.80 -35.50 -18.23
CA GLU A 369 3.34 -35.62 -18.04
C GLU A 369 2.59 -34.27 -18.02
N LEU A 370 3.27 -33.17 -17.69
CA LEU A 370 2.68 -31.81 -17.67
C LEU A 370 2.67 -31.14 -19.05
N ALA A 371 3.51 -31.59 -19.99
CA ALA A 371 3.52 -31.08 -21.35
C ALA A 371 2.37 -31.66 -22.20
N ASP A 372 2.00 -32.92 -21.98
CA ASP A 372 0.93 -33.58 -22.74
C ASP A 372 -0.48 -33.08 -22.37
N ARG A 373 -0.71 -32.69 -21.10
CA ARG A 373 -2.02 -32.19 -20.65
C ARG A 373 -2.39 -30.79 -21.16
N ARG A 374 -1.42 -30.01 -21.66
CA ARG A 374 -1.68 -28.68 -22.26
C ARG A 374 -2.00 -28.73 -23.76
N GLN A 375 -1.95 -29.91 -24.38
CA GLN A 375 -2.29 -30.08 -25.80
C GLN A 375 -3.69 -30.67 -26.04
N THR A 376 -4.44 -31.04 -24.98
CA THR A 376 -5.73 -31.74 -25.12
C THR A 376 -6.95 -31.06 -24.51
N ASP A 377 -6.83 -29.87 -23.93
CA ASP A 377 -7.96 -29.00 -23.53
C ASP A 377 -7.68 -27.56 -24.03
#